data_AF-A0A261QBK4-F1
#
_entry.id   AF-A0A261QBK4-F1
#
_cell.length_a   1.000
_cell.length_b   1.000
_cell.length_c   1.000
_cell.angle_alpha   90.00
_cell.angle_beta   90.00
_cell.angle_gamma   90.00
#
_symmetry.space_group_name_H-M   'P 1'
#
loop_
_entity.id
_entity.type
_entity.pdbx_description
1 polymer ?
#
loop_
_entity_poly.entity_id
_entity_poly.type
_entity_poly.pdbx_seq_one_letter_code
_entity_poly.pdbx_strand_id
1 'polypeptide(L)'
;MKNYEKVEVLKLEHTKWRDENFYNKQGFFPVFSTFKEQMRSLSPGAITLFLYIGLHSNNQTGECRHSIETIAAFFDKSTRTISNWISELEEARLIVRVQLKFNGVSYTYLRPY
;
A
#
# COMPACT_ATOMS: atom_id res chain seq x y z
N MET A 1 -21.31 1.40 -32.19
CA MET A 1 -20.18 0.60 -31.68
C MET A 1 -20.73 -0.62 -30.93
N LYS A 2 -20.37 -1.83 -31.38
CA LYS A 2 -20.79 -3.10 -30.77
C LYS A 2 -19.96 -3.38 -29.50
N ASN A 3 -20.44 -4.24 -28.61
CA ASN A 3 -19.77 -4.49 -27.32
C ASN A 3 -18.35 -5.07 -27.47
N TYR A 4 -18.07 -5.87 -28.52
CA TYR A 4 -16.71 -6.38 -28.75
C TYR A 4 -15.73 -5.24 -29.08
N GLU A 5 -16.16 -4.23 -29.84
CA GLU A 5 -15.33 -3.07 -30.20
C GLU A 5 -14.97 -2.27 -28.94
N LYS A 6 -15.92 -2.13 -28.02
CA LYS A 6 -15.69 -1.50 -26.71
C LYS A 6 -14.64 -2.26 -25.89
N VAL A 7 -14.71 -3.60 -25.87
CA VAL A 7 -13.75 -4.43 -25.12
C VAL A 7 -12.33 -4.28 -25.67
N GLU A 8 -12.17 -4.26 -26.99
CA GLU A 8 -10.84 -4.08 -27.59
C GLU A 8 -10.25 -2.69 -27.31
N VAL A 9 -11.09 -1.64 -27.31
CA VAL A 9 -10.66 -0.30 -26.88
C VAL A 9 -10.19 -0.29 -25.43
N LEU A 10 -10.95 -0.89 -24.51
CA LEU A 10 -10.57 -0.96 -23.09
C LEU A 10 -9.24 -1.70 -22.86
N LYS A 11 -8.99 -2.78 -23.61
CA LYS A 11 -7.70 -3.50 -23.55
C LYS A 11 -6.54 -2.64 -24.04
N LEU A 12 -6.75 -1.86 -25.11
CA LEU A 12 -5.74 -0.97 -25.65
C LEU A 12 -5.44 0.18 -24.67
N GLU A 13 -6.48 0.78 -24.08
CA GLU A 13 -6.34 1.84 -23.06
C GLU A 13 -5.56 1.35 -21.85
N HIS A 14 -5.88 0.17 -21.31
CA HIS A 14 -5.14 -0.42 -20.21
C HIS A 14 -3.66 -0.67 -20.55
N THR A 15 -3.41 -1.18 -21.77
CA THR A 15 -2.04 -1.41 -22.26
C THR A 15 -1.25 -0.12 -22.32
N LYS A 16 -1.82 0.94 -22.93
CA LYS A 16 -1.20 2.27 -23.00
C LYS A 16 -0.90 2.83 -21.61
N TRP A 17 -1.88 2.79 -20.71
CA TRP A 17 -1.72 3.25 -19.33
C TRP A 17 -0.56 2.52 -18.63
N ARG A 18 -0.48 1.19 -18.73
CA ARG A 18 0.60 0.40 -18.14
C ARG A 18 1.97 0.80 -18.69
N ASP A 19 2.06 0.88 -20.02
CA ASP A 19 3.33 1.17 -20.70
C ASP A 19 3.80 2.61 -20.37
N GLU A 20 2.90 3.59 -20.34
CA GLU A 20 3.18 4.96 -19.90
C GLU A 20 3.74 5.01 -18.48
N ASN A 21 3.13 4.30 -17.53
CA ASN A 21 3.64 4.25 -16.14
C ASN A 21 5.03 3.61 -16.07
N PHE A 22 5.27 2.55 -16.85
CA PHE A 22 6.58 1.93 -16.95
C PHE A 22 7.64 2.89 -17.52
N TYR A 23 7.35 3.55 -18.65
CA TYR A 23 8.26 4.52 -19.28
C TYR A 23 8.54 5.72 -18.38
N ASN A 24 7.52 6.21 -17.66
CA ASN A 24 7.65 7.33 -16.74
C ASN A 24 8.30 6.95 -15.40
N LYS A 25 8.73 5.69 -15.24
CA LYS A 25 9.33 5.15 -14.01
C LYS A 25 8.49 5.46 -12.77
N GLN A 26 7.16 5.42 -12.92
CA GLN A 26 6.25 5.57 -11.80
C GLN A 26 6.47 4.40 -10.84
N GLY A 27 6.61 4.71 -9.54
CA GLY A 27 6.76 3.69 -8.52
C GLY A 27 5.56 2.75 -8.52
N PHE A 28 5.79 1.44 -8.40
CA PHE A 28 4.72 0.45 -8.31
C PHE A 28 4.90 -0.37 -7.03
N PHE A 29 3.78 -0.61 -6.36
CA PHE A 29 3.72 -1.55 -5.23
C PHE A 29 2.98 -2.81 -5.68
N PRO A 30 3.68 -3.94 -5.88
CA PRO A 30 3.03 -5.17 -6.30
C PRO A 30 2.25 -5.78 -5.14
N VAL A 31 0.94 -5.96 -5.34
CA VAL A 31 0.10 -6.75 -4.43
C VAL A 31 -0.14 -8.11 -5.09
N PHE A 32 0.43 -9.16 -4.50
CA PHE A 32 0.29 -10.51 -5.04
C PHE A 32 -1.12 -11.06 -4.84
N SER A 33 -1.56 -11.96 -5.73
CA SER A 33 -2.90 -12.54 -5.70
C SER A 33 -3.21 -13.34 -4.42
N THR A 34 -2.18 -13.78 -3.70
CA THR A 34 -2.26 -14.41 -2.37
C THR A 34 -2.79 -13.45 -1.31
N PHE A 35 -2.68 -12.13 -1.52
CA PHE A 35 -3.19 -11.11 -0.60
C PHE A 35 -4.71 -11.20 -0.38
N LYS A 36 -5.45 -11.83 -1.30
CA LYS A 36 -6.89 -12.05 -1.17
C LYS A 36 -7.30 -12.73 0.14
N GLU A 37 -6.42 -13.55 0.73
CA GLU A 37 -6.69 -14.19 2.02
C GLU A 37 -6.65 -13.17 3.17
N GLN A 38 -5.72 -12.23 3.11
CA GLN A 38 -5.61 -11.13 4.07
C GLN A 38 -6.76 -10.13 3.92
N MET A 39 -7.23 -9.89 2.69
CA MET A 39 -8.38 -9.00 2.46
C MET A 39 -9.68 -9.48 3.12
N ARG A 40 -9.81 -10.78 3.39
CA ARG A 40 -11.01 -11.33 4.05
C ARG A 40 -11.00 -11.14 5.55
N SER A 41 -9.82 -11.08 6.17
CA SER A 41 -9.65 -10.97 7.61
C SER A 41 -9.42 -9.54 8.07
N LEU A 42 -8.76 -8.72 7.26
CA LEU A 42 -8.42 -7.34 7.60
C LEU A 42 -9.62 -6.40 7.45
N SER A 43 -9.62 -5.36 8.29
CA SER A 43 -10.49 -4.22 8.16
C SER A 43 -10.18 -3.46 6.86
N PRO A 44 -11.19 -2.85 6.22
CA PRO A 44 -10.96 -2.02 5.03
C PRO A 44 -9.93 -0.91 5.25
N GLY A 45 -9.86 -0.38 6.48
CA GLY A 45 -8.89 0.64 6.87
C GLY A 45 -7.45 0.12 6.90
N ALA A 46 -7.21 -1.05 7.48
CA ALA A 46 -5.89 -1.70 7.46
C ALA A 46 -5.44 -2.04 6.04
N ILE A 47 -6.34 -2.54 5.19
CA ILE A 47 -6.04 -2.78 3.77
C ILE A 47 -5.61 -1.49 3.07
N THR A 48 -6.35 -0.40 3.29
CA THR A 48 -6.02 0.90 2.69
C THR A 48 -4.67 1.42 3.19
N LEU A 49 -4.38 1.26 4.48
CA LEU A 49 -3.10 1.62 5.07
C LEU A 49 -1.95 0.78 4.49
N PHE A 50 -2.14 -0.51 4.26
CA PHE A 50 -1.13 -1.38 3.65
C PHE A 50 -0.75 -0.90 2.24
N LEU A 51 -1.74 -0.54 1.42
CA LEU A 51 -1.51 0.03 0.10
C LEU A 51 -0.74 1.36 0.20
N TYR A 52 -1.14 2.24 1.12
CA TYR A 52 -0.42 3.50 1.35
C TYR A 52 1.04 3.25 1.74
N ILE A 53 1.30 2.37 2.69
CA ILE A 53 2.67 2.04 3.11
C ILE A 53 3.46 1.57 1.90
N GLY A 54 2.91 0.65 1.11
CA GLY A 54 3.61 0.12 -0.06
C GLY A 54 3.88 1.15 -1.16
N LEU A 55 2.95 2.07 -1.41
CA LEU A 55 3.16 3.17 -2.38
C LEU A 55 4.21 4.18 -1.92
N HIS A 56 4.42 4.31 -0.61
CA HIS A 56 5.42 5.20 -0.01
C HIS A 56 6.71 4.47 0.44
N SER A 57 6.77 3.16 0.26
CA SER A 57 7.95 2.37 0.60
C SER A 57 9.01 2.47 -0.49
N ASN A 58 10.28 2.43 -0.08
CA ASN A 58 11.38 2.27 -1.01
C ASN A 58 11.31 0.90 -1.70
N ASN A 59 11.36 0.87 -3.04
CA ASN A 59 11.20 -0.37 -3.82
C ASN A 59 12.31 -1.42 -3.58
N GLN A 60 13.48 -1.04 -3.07
CA GLN A 60 14.58 -1.95 -2.80
C GLN A 60 14.55 -2.49 -1.36
N THR A 61 14.17 -1.66 -0.38
CA THR A 61 14.25 -2.00 1.04
C THR A 61 12.89 -2.26 1.69
N GLY A 62 11.79 -1.93 1.03
CA GLY A 62 10.43 -2.01 1.57
C GLY A 62 10.13 -1.00 2.69
N GLU A 63 11.03 -0.05 2.92
CA GLU A 63 11.00 0.89 4.05
C GLU A 63 10.14 2.12 3.77
N CYS A 64 9.22 2.43 4.70
CA CYS A 64 8.45 3.67 4.79
C CYS A 64 8.76 4.37 6.12
N ARG A 65 9.10 5.66 6.08
CA ARG A 65 9.51 6.46 7.26
C ARG A 65 8.44 7.42 7.76
N HIS A 66 7.20 7.28 7.27
CA HIS A 66 6.13 8.21 7.63
C HIS A 66 5.70 8.01 9.09
N SER A 67 5.62 9.13 9.81
CA SER A 67 5.13 9.19 11.19
C SER A 67 3.64 8.85 11.26
N ILE A 68 3.14 8.50 12.44
CA ILE A 68 1.71 8.19 12.59
C ILE A 68 0.85 9.44 12.35
N GLU A 69 1.38 10.62 12.68
CA GLU A 69 0.78 11.93 12.46
C GLU A 69 0.68 12.24 10.96
N THR A 70 1.74 11.96 10.20
CA THR A 70 1.74 12.13 8.73
C THR A 70 0.68 11.24 8.09
N ILE A 71 0.58 9.99 8.52
CA ILE A 71 -0.40 9.03 8.00
C ILE A 71 -1.83 9.45 8.40
N ALA A 72 -2.01 9.88 9.65
CA ALA A 72 -3.29 10.37 10.16
C ALA A 72 -3.79 11.59 9.37
N ALA A 73 -2.90 12.53 9.07
CA ALA A 73 -3.20 13.71 8.25
C ALA A 73 -3.58 13.31 6.81
N PHE A 74 -2.89 12.35 6.20
CA PHE A 74 -3.20 11.88 4.85
C PHE A 74 -4.61 11.27 4.75
N PHE A 75 -4.99 10.45 5.72
CA PHE A 75 -6.29 9.76 5.72
C PHE A 75 -7.44 10.58 6.32
N ASP A 76 -7.16 11.76 6.86
CA ASP A 76 -8.10 12.53 7.69
C ASP A 76 -8.73 11.64 8.79
N LYS A 77 -7.84 11.07 9.61
CA LYS A 77 -8.18 10.18 10.74
C LYS A 77 -7.40 10.56 11.99
N SER A 78 -7.87 10.06 13.13
CA SER A 78 -7.12 10.17 14.39
C SER A 78 -5.87 9.28 14.37
N THR A 79 -4.81 9.68 15.08
CA THR A 79 -3.63 8.84 15.30
C THR A 79 -4.00 7.51 15.96
N ARG A 80 -5.02 7.48 16.84
CA ARG A 80 -5.56 6.25 17.42
C ARG A 80 -6.09 5.28 16.36
N THR A 81 -6.85 5.80 15.39
CA THR A 81 -7.36 4.98 14.28
C THR A 81 -6.23 4.38 13.46
N ILE A 82 -5.23 5.19 13.12
CA ILE A 82 -4.04 4.70 12.40
C ILE A 82 -3.27 3.68 13.24
N SER A 83 -3.14 3.90 14.54
CA SER A 83 -2.47 2.96 15.44
C SER A 83 -3.15 1.59 15.43
N ASN A 84 -4.48 1.57 15.47
CA ASN A 84 -5.23 0.32 15.40
C ASN A 84 -5.01 -0.41 14.06
N TRP A 85 -5.00 0.32 12.94
CA TRP A 85 -4.71 -0.27 11.63
C TRP A 85 -3.27 -0.79 11.53
N ILE A 86 -2.30 -0.08 12.12
CA ILE A 86 -0.91 -0.55 12.19
C ILE A 86 -0.84 -1.86 12.98
N SER A 87 -1.44 -1.91 14.18
CA SER A 87 -1.47 -3.12 15.01
C SER A 87 -2.09 -4.30 14.27
N GLU A 88 -3.20 -4.08 13.57
CA GLU A 88 -3.86 -5.12 12.76
C GLU A 88 -2.94 -5.67 11.66
N LEU A 89 -2.20 -4.81 10.96
CA LEU A 89 -1.24 -5.23 9.94
C LEU A 89 0.00 -5.94 10.54
N GLU A 90 0.43 -5.56 11.75
CA GLU A 90 1.51 -6.24 12.47
C GLU A 90 1.07 -7.63 12.95
N GLU A 91 -0.15 -7.76 13.48
CA GLU A 91 -0.76 -9.03 13.88
C GLU A 91 -0.92 -9.98 12.68
N ALA A 92 -1.31 -9.46 11.52
CA ALA A 92 -1.36 -10.18 10.25
C ALA A 92 0.03 -10.46 9.64
N ARG A 93 1.11 -10.00 10.29
CA ARG A 93 2.52 -10.15 9.86
C ARG A 93 2.84 -9.53 8.50
N LEU A 94 2.06 -8.56 8.06
CA LEU A 94 2.24 -7.86 6.78
C LEU A 94 3.24 -6.71 6.87
N ILE A 95 3.37 -6.11 8.05
CA ILE A 95 4.34 -5.07 8.32
C ILE A 95 5.06 -5.32 9.65
N VAL A 96 6.16 -4.61 9.85
CA VAL A 96 6.80 -4.40 11.16
C VAL A 96 7.13 -2.92 11.29
N ARG A 97 6.80 -2.31 12.42
CA ARG A 97 7.14 -0.92 12.73
C ARG A 97 8.09 -0.84 13.93
N VAL A 98 9.22 -0.18 13.76
CA VAL A 98 10.27 -0.06 14.79
C VAL A 98 10.77 1.37 14.92
N GLN A 99 11.32 1.70 16.09
CA GLN A 99 12.09 2.93 16.32
C GLN A 99 13.52 2.56 16.69
N LEU A 100 14.50 3.14 15.99
CA LEU A 100 15.92 2.86 16.25
C LEU A 100 16.47 3.64 17.46
N LYS A 101 15.77 4.70 17.89
CA LYS A 101 16.11 5.53 19.04
C LYS A 101 14.84 5.88 19.79
N PHE A 102 14.95 6.12 21.10
CA PHE A 102 13.83 6.63 21.90
C PHE A 102 13.34 7.96 21.30
N ASN A 103 12.03 8.07 21.05
CA ASN A 103 11.39 9.19 20.35
C ASN A 103 11.98 9.49 18.95
N GLY A 104 12.63 8.51 18.33
CA GLY A 104 13.15 8.63 16.97
C GLY A 104 12.08 8.41 15.89
N VAL A 105 12.50 8.63 14.63
CA VAL A 105 11.68 8.32 13.46
C VAL A 105 11.25 6.86 13.49
N SER A 106 9.98 6.62 13.22
CA SER A 106 9.46 5.26 13.04
C SER A 106 9.79 4.76 11.63
N TYR A 107 10.27 3.53 11.57
CA TYR A 107 10.54 2.80 10.35
C TYR A 107 9.52 1.69 10.22
N THR A 108 8.75 1.70 9.13
CA THR A 108 7.82 0.61 8.80
C THR A 108 8.36 -0.15 7.61
N TYR A 109 8.48 -1.46 7.75
CA TYR A 109 8.93 -2.36 6.70
C TYR A 109 7.77 -3.26 6.27
N LEU A 110 7.60 -3.38 4.96
CA LEU A 110 6.76 -4.42 4.38
C LEU A 110 7.38 -5.79 4.59
N ARG A 111 6.54 -6.80 4.82
CA ARG A 111 6.97 -8.20 4.96
C ARG A 111 6.47 -9.05 3.81
N PRO A 112 7.22 -10.10 3.42
CA PRO A 112 6.70 -11.14 2.53
C PRO A 112 5.50 -11.87 3.15
N TYR A 113 4.52 -12.25 2.32
CA TYR A 113 3.29 -12.93 2.72
C TYR A 113 2.77 -13.88 1.63
#